data_AF-A0A964HAZ5-F1
#
_entry.id   AF-A0A964HAZ5-F1
#
_cell.length_a   1.000
_cell.length_b   1.000
_cell.length_c   1.000
_cell.angle_alpha   90.00
_cell.angle_beta   90.00
_cell.angle_gamma   90.00
#
_symmetry.space_group_name_H-M   'P 1'
#
loop_
_entity.id
_entity.type
_entity.pdbx_description
1 polymer ?
#
loop_
_entity_poly.entity_id
_entity_poly.type
_entity_poly.pdbx_seq_one_letter_code
_entity_poly.pdbx_strand_id
1 'polypeptide(L)' 'GRERDRLTKEIAALERSVASIAAKLADGAFAAKAPPQVVAKEQQRLGEYRDRLEKFRSQLSALG' A
#
# COMPACT_ATOMS: atom_id res chain seq x y z
N GLY A 1 -5.35 6.60 -22.07
CA GLY A 1 -4.37 5.91 -22.93
C GLY A 1 -3.87 4.66 -22.22
N ARG A 2 -3.40 3.64 -22.97
CA ARG A 2 -3.04 2.32 -22.41
C ARG A 2 -2.15 2.39 -21.16
N GLU A 3 -1.22 3.34 -21.11
CA GLU A 3 -0.34 3.54 -19.95
C GLU A 3 -1.09 4.09 -18.72
N ARG A 4 -1.97 5.07 -18.93
CA ARG A 4 -2.89 5.59 -17.90
C ARG A 4 -3.75 4.47 -17.32
N ASP A 5 -4.27 3.58 -18.17
CA ASP A 5 -5.11 2.45 -17.75
C ASP A 5 -4.32 1.41 -16.94
N ARG A 6 -3.06 1.15 -17.30
CA ARG A 6 -2.16 0.27 -16.52
C ARG A 6 -1.87 0.86 -15.15
N LEU A 7 -1.42 2.12 -15.10
CA LEU A 7 -1.12 2.80 -13.83
C LEU A 7 -2.35 2.87 -12.92
N THR A 8 -3.54 3.15 -13.47
CA THR A 8 -4.78 3.17 -12.69
C THR A 8 -5.07 1.80 -12.04
N LYS A 9 -4.86 0.71 -12.79
CA LYS A 9 -5.03 -0.65 -12.24
C LYS A 9 -3.99 -0.98 -11.17
N GLU A 10 -2.74 -0.59 -11.37
CA GLU A 10 -1.68 -0.82 -10.39
C GLU A 10 -1.90 -0.02 -9.10
N ILE A 11 -2.34 1.24 -9.21
CA ILE A 11 -2.74 2.07 -8.06
C ILE A 11 -3.87 1.37 -7.29
N ALA A 12 -4.93 0.94 -7.98
CA ALA A 12 -6.06 0.27 -7.33
C ALA A 12 -5.64 -1.05 -6.61
N ALA A 13 -4.70 -1.81 -7.18
CA ALA A 13 -4.17 -3.01 -6.55
C ALA A 13 -3.31 -2.70 -5.30
N LEU A 14 -2.50 -1.65 -5.36
CA LEU A 14 -1.71 -1.16 -4.24
C LEU A 14 -2.60 -0.61 -3.13
N GLU A 15 -3.63 0.16 -3.46
CA GLU A 15 -4.61 0.70 -2.50
C GLU A 15 -5.29 -0.41 -1.70
N ARG A 16 -5.72 -1.49 -2.36
CA ARG A 16 -6.30 -2.66 -1.67
C ARG A 16 -5.28 -3.32 -0.74
N SER A 17 -4.03 -3.42 -1.17
CA SER A 17 -2.96 -4.02 -0.37
C SER A 17 -2.62 -3.17 0.87
N VAL A 18 -2.52 -1.85 0.69
CA VAL A 18 -2.34 -0.86 1.77
C VAL A 18 -3.50 -0.95 2.76
N ALA A 19 -4.74 -0.97 2.28
CA ALA A 19 -5.91 -1.07 3.15
C ALA A 19 -5.92 -2.38 3.96
N SER A 20 -5.56 -3.51 3.34
CA SER A 20 -5.49 -4.80 4.04
C SER A 20 -4.41 -4.83 5.12
N ILE A 21 -3.20 -4.33 4.84
CA ILE A 21 -2.11 -4.28 5.82
C ILE A 21 -2.43 -3.28 6.93
N ALA A 22 -2.96 -2.10 6.59
CA ALA A 22 -3.38 -1.11 7.57
C ALA A 22 -4.48 -1.64 8.50
N ALA A 23 -5.47 -2.37 7.96
CA ALA A 23 -6.50 -3.01 8.76
C ALA A 23 -5.93 -4.07 9.71
N LYS A 24 -4.97 -4.89 9.26
CA LYS A 24 -4.27 -5.86 10.12
C LYS A 24 -3.49 -5.17 11.23
N LEU A 25 -2.81 -4.06 10.94
CA LEU A 25 -2.04 -3.32 11.95
C LEU A 25 -2.94 -2.54 12.93
N ALA A 26 -4.12 -2.10 12.49
CA ALA A 26 -5.12 -1.46 13.34
C ALA A 26 -5.89 -2.48 14.20
N ASP A 27 -5.95 -3.73 13.78
CA ASP A 27 -6.49 -4.83 14.59
C ASP A 27 -5.56 -5.09 15.78
N GLY A 28 -6.00 -4.62 16.96
CA GLY A 28 -5.24 -4.76 18.20
C GLY A 28 -4.94 -6.22 18.57
N ALA A 29 -5.71 -7.20 18.09
CA ALA A 29 -5.43 -8.61 18.33
C ALA A 29 -4.26 -9.12 17.46
N PHE A 30 -4.08 -8.59 16.25
CA PHE A 30 -2.87 -8.85 15.46
C PHE A 30 -1.64 -8.23 16.12
N ALA A 31 -1.70 -6.96 16.53
CA ALA A 31 -0.58 -6.30 17.20
C ALA A 31 -0.18 -6.95 18.53
N ALA A 32 -1.16 -7.47 19.29
CA ALA A 32 -0.92 -8.13 20.58
C ALA A 32 -0.41 -9.57 20.45
N LYS A 33 -0.73 -10.27 19.34
CA LYS A 33 -0.36 -11.70 19.14
C LYS A 33 0.81 -11.88 18.20
N ALA A 34 1.05 -10.94 17.29
CA ALA A 34 2.13 -11.03 16.32
C ALA A 34 3.47 -10.64 16.98
N PRO A 35 4.57 -11.33 16.65
CA PRO A 35 5.90 -10.93 17.09
C PRO A 35 6.23 -9.49 16.64
N PRO A 36 6.98 -8.72 17.43
CA PRO A 36 7.33 -7.34 17.10
C PRO A 36 8.04 -7.20 15.76
N GLN A 37 8.86 -8.19 15.37
CA GLN A 37 9.50 -8.25 14.04
C GLN A 37 8.49 -8.37 12.89
N VAL A 38 7.36 -9.04 13.09
CA VAL A 38 6.29 -9.16 12.07
C VAL A 38 5.53 -7.85 11.97
N VAL A 39 5.20 -7.24 13.11
CA VAL A 39 4.53 -5.93 13.16
C VAL A 39 5.40 -4.85 12.54
N ALA A 40 6.71 -4.84 12.80
CA ALA A 40 7.66 -3.93 12.17
C ALA A 40 7.77 -4.15 10.67
N LYS A 41 7.82 -5.41 10.22
CA LYS A 41 7.87 -5.76 8.79
C LYS A 41 6.61 -5.32 8.04
N GLU A 42 5.42 -5.53 8.62
CA GLU A 42 4.16 -5.11 8.02
C GLU A 42 4.05 -3.58 7.98
N GLN A 43 4.53 -2.87 9.01
CA GLN A 43 4.61 -1.40 9.00
C GLN A 43 5.58 -0.88 7.93
N GLN A 44 6.76 -1.49 7.79
CA GLN A 44 7.71 -1.14 6.75
C GLN A 44 7.07 -1.36 5.36
N ARG A 45 6.45 -2.52 5.15
CA ARG A 45 5.76 -2.85 3.89
C ARG A 45 4.62 -1.89 3.59
N LEU A 46 3.88 -1.45 4.61
CA LEU A 46 2.85 -0.42 4.48
C LEU A 46 3.46 0.90 4.00
N GLY A 47 4.59 1.32 4.56
CA GLY A 47 5.33 2.51 4.12
C GLY A 47 5.76 2.41 2.65
N GLU A 48 6.45 1.32 2.28
CA GLU A 48 6.89 1.08 0.91
C GLU A 48 5.75 1.10 -0.11
N TYR A 49 4.58 0.54 0.26
CA TYR A 49 3.41 0.55 -0.62
C TYR A 49 2.81 1.94 -0.75
N ARG A 50 2.78 2.74 0.32
CA ARG A 50 2.30 4.14 0.26
C ARG A 50 3.21 4.99 -0.60
N ASP A 51 4.52 4.86 -0.47
CA ASP A 51 5.50 5.58 -1.29
C ASP A 51 5.35 5.22 -2.77
N ARG A 52 5.18 3.92 -3.08
CA ARG A 52 4.97 3.47 -4.47
C ARG A 52 3.65 3.99 -5.05
N LEU A 53 2.61 4.03 -4.23
CA LEU A 53 1.28 4.54 -4.61
C LEU A 53 1.35 6.04 -4.91
N GLU A 54 2.06 6.82 -4.10
CA GLU A 54 2.32 8.24 -4.36
C GLU A 54 3.08 8.45 -5.67
N LYS A 55 4.14 7.67 -5.91
CA LYS A 55 4.89 7.71 -7.18
C LYS A 55 4.01 7.42 -8.38
N PHE A 56 3.17 6.39 -8.32
CA PHE A 56 2.27 6.03 -9.41
C PHE A 56 1.17 7.07 -9.63
N ARG A 57 0.60 7.63 -8.56
CA ARG A 57 -0.37 8.74 -8.68
C ARG A 57 0.27 9.97 -9.31
N SER A 58 1.51 10.29 -8.95
CA SER A 58 2.27 11.40 -9.53
C SER A 58 2.53 11.17 -11.03
N GLN A 59 2.96 9.96 -11.41
CA GLN A 59 3.14 9.58 -12.83
C GLN A 59 1.81 9.66 -13.60
N LEU A 60 0.72 9.15 -13.02
CA LEU A 60 -0.61 9.19 -13.62
C LEU A 60 -1.07 10.64 -13.86
N SER A 61 -0.79 11.54 -12.91
CA SER A 61 -1.10 12.97 -13.04
C SER A 61 -0.26 13.65 -14.12
N ALA A 62 1.00 13.25 -14.29
CA ALA A 62 1.88 13.80 -15.32
C ALA A 62 1.55 13.32 -16.74
N LEU A 63 0.79 12.22 -16.86
CA LEU A 63 0.21 11.73 -18.12
C LEU A 63 -1.13 12.41 -18.47
N GLY A 64 -1.56 13.36 -17.63
CA GLY A 64 -2.78 14.17 -17.81
C GLY A 64 -2.72 15.07 -19.03
#